data_AF-A0A254NSH6-F1
#
_entry.id   AF-A0A254NSH6-F1
#
_cell.length_a   1.000
_cell.length_b   1.000
_cell.length_c   1.000
_cell.angle_alpha   90.00
_cell.angle_beta   90.00
_cell.angle_gamma   90.00
#
_symmetry.space_group_name_H-M   'P 1'
#
loop_
_entity.id
_entity.type
_entity.pdbx_description
1 polymer ?
#
loop_
_entity_poly.entity_id
_entity_poly.type
_entity_poly.pdbx_seq_one_letter_code
_entity_poly.pdbx_strand_id
1 'polypeptide(L)'
;MKRQSFYWLWTSQTMSNAADILYVTALTVLVLQGTESIVSTILVPFFRIFSQIVSGFLAPLMLRRFRLPRLMLLSQGGQFLFFAALAIYLRSAGDAYSLTAIFALVFGMSFLDGWTTPVRNALVPRLVEKNWLMRANGLISVSDQTVQFAGWGVSGVLVAFAGAPTTMMIAGILYAAAMLFTSWIREPQRREAGIEPPVDPVGTPLAEAAASSGSRREALLEGWKLIWHSRRLRALTLIDSIDMLGGSVWVGAFTLLFVQEALGQGEEWWGFINAAYFAGAVLGGLLVVALVKRLQDRLFLSMLVGISGYAALTILYAYTTLPAAALVLVLIMGPFAELSMVARRTLIQQSASEDDLPKVLSAQATVLNVIFCASLLGMAKLAESIGIVNLYVYAGGMSLIAFAIGAAVRGHFSARRTEEERTA
;
A
#
# COMPACT_ATOMS: atom_id res chain seq x y z
N MET A 1 -26.36 5.10 0.78
CA MET A 1 -25.85 3.97 1.58
C MET A 1 -24.45 3.50 1.14
N LYS A 2 -24.22 3.09 -0.12
CA LYS A 2 -22.88 2.60 -0.58
C LYS A 2 -21.72 3.56 -0.28
N ARG A 3 -21.86 4.82 -0.69
CA ARG A 3 -20.82 5.86 -0.51
C ARG A 3 -20.49 6.17 0.96
N GLN A 4 -21.43 5.99 1.88
CA GLN A 4 -21.18 6.24 3.31
C GLN A 4 -20.24 5.18 3.90
N SER A 5 -20.45 3.90 3.56
CA SER A 5 -19.53 2.82 3.94
C SER A 5 -18.13 3.04 3.36
N PHE A 6 -18.01 3.62 2.15
CA PHE A 6 -16.71 4.02 1.61
C PHE A 6 -16.02 5.08 2.48
N TYR A 7 -16.73 6.13 2.89
CA TYR A 7 -16.15 7.15 3.77
C TYR A 7 -15.74 6.57 5.14
N TRP A 8 -16.49 5.62 5.68
CA TRP A 8 -16.08 4.89 6.88
C TRP A 8 -14.80 4.07 6.68
N LEU A 9 -14.71 3.33 5.57
CA LEU A 9 -13.49 2.63 5.17
C LEU A 9 -12.30 3.60 5.05
N TRP A 10 -12.49 4.69 4.32
CA TRP A 10 -11.45 5.68 4.04
C TRP A 10 -10.94 6.37 5.30
N THR A 11 -11.84 6.87 6.16
CA THR A 11 -11.48 7.53 7.42
C THR A 11 -10.79 6.55 8.36
N SER A 12 -11.33 5.34 8.51
CA SER A 12 -10.71 4.31 9.36
C SER A 12 -9.28 4.00 8.94
N GLN A 13 -9.05 3.78 7.65
CA GLN A 13 -7.73 3.42 7.12
C GLN A 13 -6.74 4.57 7.25
N THR A 14 -7.20 5.82 7.03
CA THR A 14 -6.37 7.01 7.24
C THR A 14 -5.93 7.12 8.70
N MET A 15 -6.85 6.91 9.64
CA MET A 15 -6.56 6.94 11.09
C MET A 15 -5.62 5.81 11.51
N SER A 16 -5.83 4.59 10.99
CA SER A 16 -4.96 3.44 11.26
C SER A 16 -3.53 3.69 10.77
N ASN A 17 -3.37 4.22 9.54
CA ASN A 17 -2.06 4.54 8.98
C ASN A 17 -1.35 5.65 9.76
N ALA A 18 -2.09 6.67 10.23
CA ALA A 18 -1.52 7.72 11.07
C ALA A 18 -1.10 7.19 12.45
N ALA A 19 -1.92 6.31 13.05
CA ALA A 19 -1.59 5.64 14.31
C ALA A 19 -0.31 4.80 14.17
N ASP A 20 -0.18 4.05 13.07
CA ASP A 20 0.98 3.25 12.74
C ASP A 20 2.28 4.06 12.75
N ILE A 21 2.30 5.22 12.10
CA ILE A 21 3.50 6.07 12.05
C ILE A 21 3.83 6.62 13.45
N LEU A 22 2.83 7.16 14.16
CA LEU A 22 3.04 7.73 15.49
C LEU A 22 3.54 6.69 16.49
N TYR A 23 2.95 5.48 16.50
CA TYR A 23 3.36 4.43 17.42
C TYR A 23 4.76 3.92 17.10
N VAL A 24 5.08 3.68 15.82
CA VAL A 24 6.40 3.17 15.45
C VAL A 24 7.47 4.16 15.86
N THR A 25 7.31 5.46 15.59
CA THR A 25 8.29 6.48 16.00
C THR A 25 8.41 6.55 17.52
N ALA A 26 7.29 6.65 18.25
CA ALA A 26 7.32 6.77 19.70
C ALA A 26 7.93 5.53 20.38
N LEU A 27 7.57 4.33 19.93
CA LEU A 27 8.13 3.09 20.45
C LEU A 27 9.62 2.97 20.15
N THR A 28 10.04 3.36 18.94
CA THR A 28 11.46 3.38 18.55
C THR A 28 12.27 4.28 19.49
N VAL A 29 11.76 5.47 19.82
CA VAL A 29 12.40 6.38 20.78
C VAL A 29 12.43 5.81 22.20
N LEU A 30 11.35 5.18 22.68
CA LEU A 30 11.32 4.55 24.01
C LEU A 30 12.34 3.40 24.11
N VAL A 31 12.40 2.54 23.09
CA VAL A 31 13.36 1.43 23.05
C VAL A 31 14.78 1.96 23.04
N LEU A 32 15.07 3.01 22.26
CA LEU A 32 16.39 3.63 22.26
C LEU A 32 16.75 4.22 23.63
N GLN A 33 15.84 4.96 24.25
CA GLN A 33 16.09 5.63 25.53
C GLN A 33 16.32 4.66 26.68
N GLY A 34 15.59 3.55 26.77
CA GLY A 34 15.77 2.62 27.89
C GLY A 34 16.72 1.44 27.61
N THR A 35 17.20 1.25 26.37
CA THR A 35 18.25 0.23 26.08
C THR A 35 19.60 0.80 25.70
N GLU A 36 19.65 2.07 25.29
CA GLU A 36 20.80 2.72 24.64
C GLU A 36 21.36 1.94 23.43
N SER A 37 20.56 1.02 22.87
CA SER A 37 20.98 0.10 21.82
C SER A 37 20.33 0.43 20.48
N ILE A 38 21.17 0.77 19.51
CA ILE A 38 20.77 0.98 18.12
C ILE A 38 20.20 -0.32 17.53
N VAL A 39 20.76 -1.48 17.89
CA VAL A 39 20.30 -2.78 17.38
C VAL A 39 18.86 -3.05 17.82
N SER A 40 18.55 -2.85 19.10
CA SER A 40 17.18 -3.02 19.63
C SER A 40 16.18 -2.08 18.95
N THR A 41 16.63 -0.88 18.60
CA THR A 41 15.84 0.16 17.94
C THR A 41 15.48 -0.25 16.50
N ILE A 42 16.43 -0.79 15.73
CA ILE A 42 16.22 -1.26 14.36
C ILE A 42 15.33 -2.53 14.33
N LEU A 43 15.38 -3.35 15.37
CA LEU A 43 14.54 -4.55 15.47
C LEU A 43 13.04 -4.22 15.50
N VAL A 44 12.62 -3.04 15.98
CA VAL A 44 11.20 -2.63 16.00
C VAL A 44 10.60 -2.60 14.58
N PRO A 45 11.08 -1.77 13.63
CA PRO A 45 10.56 -1.76 12.26
C PRO A 45 10.84 -3.08 11.53
N PHE A 46 11.93 -3.78 11.83
CA PHE A 46 12.23 -5.09 11.24
C PHE A 46 11.14 -6.13 11.56
N PHE A 47 10.80 -6.31 12.83
CA PHE A 47 9.77 -7.26 13.25
C PHE A 47 8.39 -6.90 12.69
N ARG A 48 8.09 -5.60 12.55
CA ARG A 48 6.86 -5.13 11.90
C ARG A 48 6.78 -5.58 10.45
N ILE A 49 7.81 -5.29 9.64
CA ILE A 49 7.85 -5.66 8.22
C ILE A 49 7.84 -7.18 8.06
N PHE A 50 8.66 -7.89 8.84
CA PHE A 50 8.73 -9.35 8.82
C PHE A 50 7.35 -9.97 9.10
N SER A 51 6.65 -9.47 10.12
CA SER A 51 5.31 -9.94 10.48
C SER A 51 4.27 -9.67 9.38
N GLN A 52 4.30 -8.49 8.74
CA GLN A 52 3.44 -8.16 7.61
C GLN A 52 3.69 -9.09 6.40
N ILE A 53 4.94 -9.51 6.15
CA ILE A 53 5.26 -10.47 5.08
C ILE A 53 4.65 -11.85 5.38
N VAL A 54 4.83 -12.36 6.61
CA VAL A 54 4.26 -13.63 7.07
C VAL A 54 2.73 -13.58 6.98
N SER A 55 2.14 -12.48 7.42
CA SER A 55 0.70 -12.21 7.31
C SER A 55 0.21 -12.21 5.86
N GLY A 56 0.90 -11.49 4.98
CA GLY A 56 0.56 -11.41 3.55
C GLY A 56 0.53 -12.78 2.87
N PHE A 57 1.47 -13.67 3.22
CA PHE A 57 1.47 -15.05 2.72
C PHE A 57 0.24 -15.87 3.20
N LEU A 58 -0.22 -15.63 4.43
CA LEU A 58 -1.38 -16.32 5.03
C LEU A 58 -2.72 -15.65 4.70
N ALA A 59 -2.70 -14.44 4.13
CA ALA A 59 -3.88 -13.66 3.78
C ALA A 59 -4.93 -14.44 2.96
N PRO A 60 -4.56 -15.26 1.93
CA PRO A 60 -5.56 -16.03 1.17
C PRO A 60 -6.38 -16.99 2.02
N LEU A 61 -5.79 -17.56 3.07
CA LEU A 61 -6.49 -18.48 3.98
C LEU A 61 -7.52 -17.74 4.84
N MET A 62 -7.19 -16.53 5.29
CA MET A 62 -8.09 -15.68 6.06
C MET A 62 -9.24 -15.16 5.20
N LEU A 63 -8.94 -14.75 3.96
CA LEU A 63 -9.92 -14.30 2.97
C LEU A 63 -10.95 -15.39 2.61
N ARG A 64 -10.59 -16.67 2.70
CA ARG A 64 -11.53 -17.79 2.52
C ARG A 64 -12.48 -17.96 3.70
N ARG A 65 -12.00 -17.69 4.92
CA ARG A 65 -12.74 -17.96 6.17
C ARG A 65 -13.65 -16.81 6.58
N PHE A 66 -13.28 -15.57 6.26
CA PHE A 66 -13.96 -14.38 6.75
C PHE A 66 -14.42 -13.48 5.61
N ARG A 67 -15.62 -12.88 5.77
CA ARG A 67 -16.07 -11.78 4.89
C ARG A 67 -15.17 -10.56 5.07
N LEU A 68 -14.95 -9.79 4.02
CA LEU A 68 -13.99 -8.67 4.01
C LEU A 68 -14.21 -7.65 5.13
N PRO A 69 -15.44 -7.12 5.39
CA PRO A 69 -15.62 -6.15 6.48
C PRO A 69 -15.36 -6.76 7.87
N ARG A 70 -15.73 -8.03 8.06
CA ARG A 70 -15.49 -8.75 9.32
C ARG A 70 -14.00 -8.99 9.53
N LEU A 71 -13.28 -9.40 8.49
CA LEU A 71 -11.83 -9.58 8.55
C LEU A 71 -11.14 -8.27 8.91
N MET A 72 -11.55 -7.16 8.30
CA MET A 72 -10.96 -5.85 8.60
C MET A 72 -11.27 -5.39 10.03
N LEU A 73 -12.49 -5.63 10.53
CA LEU A 73 -12.85 -5.34 11.91
C LEU A 73 -12.05 -6.17 12.92
N LEU A 74 -11.87 -7.47 12.66
CA LEU A 74 -11.05 -8.34 13.51
C LEU A 74 -9.59 -7.91 13.52
N SER A 75 -9.08 -7.46 12.37
CA SER A 75 -7.69 -7.01 12.21
C SER A 75 -7.44 -5.73 13.00
N GLN A 76 -8.25 -4.69 12.76
CA GLN A 76 -8.10 -3.41 13.48
C GLN A 76 -8.46 -3.50 14.95
N GLY A 77 -9.47 -4.30 15.30
CA GLY A 77 -9.82 -4.56 16.70
C GLY A 77 -8.67 -5.27 17.42
N GLY A 78 -8.07 -6.29 16.79
CA GLY A 78 -6.90 -6.95 17.34
C GLY A 78 -5.68 -6.05 17.41
N GLN A 79 -5.41 -5.21 16.40
CA GLN A 79 -4.35 -4.19 16.45
C GLN A 79 -4.55 -3.25 17.64
N PHE A 80 -5.76 -2.73 17.85
CA PHE A 80 -6.08 -1.89 19.00
C PHE A 80 -5.85 -2.62 20.34
N LEU A 81 -6.26 -3.89 20.43
CA LEU A 81 -6.07 -4.69 21.66
C LEU A 81 -4.59 -4.96 21.94
N PHE A 82 -3.82 -5.36 20.95
CA PHE A 82 -2.38 -5.55 21.10
C PHE A 82 -1.65 -4.22 21.40
N PHE A 83 -2.10 -3.11 20.81
CA PHE A 83 -1.60 -1.78 21.12
C PHE A 83 -1.88 -1.40 22.58
N ALA A 84 -3.12 -1.60 23.03
CA ALA A 84 -3.50 -1.34 24.41
C ALA A 84 -2.70 -2.21 25.39
N ALA A 85 -2.50 -3.49 25.06
CA ALA A 85 -1.65 -4.38 25.83
C ALA A 85 -0.20 -3.88 25.89
N LEU A 86 0.35 -3.39 24.77
CA LEU A 86 1.69 -2.79 24.72
C LEU A 86 1.78 -1.53 25.57
N ALA A 87 0.81 -0.62 25.47
CA ALA A 87 0.78 0.61 26.25
C ALA A 87 0.66 0.33 27.76
N ILE A 88 -0.18 -0.64 28.16
CA ILE A 88 -0.29 -1.08 29.55
C ILE A 88 1.02 -1.71 30.02
N TYR A 89 1.61 -2.59 29.20
CA TYR A 89 2.86 -3.27 29.51
C TYR A 89 4.00 -2.28 29.78
N LEU A 90 4.21 -1.33 28.87
CA LEU A 90 5.23 -0.29 29.01
C LEU A 90 5.02 0.57 30.27
N ARG A 91 3.76 0.83 30.65
CA ARG A 91 3.44 1.57 31.88
C ARG A 91 3.66 0.75 33.14
N SER A 92 3.35 -0.55 33.12
CA SER A 92 3.48 -1.43 34.29
C SER A 92 4.90 -1.92 34.55
N ALA A 93 5.71 -2.06 33.50
CA ALA A 93 7.05 -2.64 33.61
C ALA A 93 8.10 -1.65 34.14
N GLY A 94 7.82 -0.33 34.09
CA GLY A 94 8.78 0.71 34.48
C GLY A 94 10.09 0.56 33.70
N ASP A 95 11.23 0.62 34.40
CA ASP A 95 12.56 0.51 33.80
C ASP A 95 12.98 -0.94 33.49
N ALA A 96 12.19 -1.95 33.88
CA ALA A 96 12.51 -3.36 33.72
C ALA A 96 11.71 -4.04 32.59
N TYR A 97 11.49 -3.35 31.47
CA TYR A 97 10.74 -3.92 30.36
C TYR A 97 11.56 -4.96 29.58
N SER A 98 10.90 -6.05 29.22
CA SER A 98 11.44 -7.11 28.37
C SER A 98 11.23 -6.76 26.90
N LEU A 99 12.33 -6.65 26.16
CA LEU A 99 12.29 -6.46 24.70
C LEU A 99 11.54 -7.58 23.99
N THR A 100 11.64 -8.82 24.50
CA THR A 100 10.92 -9.96 23.95
C THR A 100 9.41 -9.75 23.99
N ALA A 101 8.89 -9.19 25.08
CA ALA A 101 7.46 -8.89 25.20
C ALA A 101 7.04 -7.77 24.23
N ILE A 102 7.85 -6.70 24.12
CA ILE A 102 7.61 -5.62 23.16
C ILE A 102 7.56 -6.16 21.73
N PHE A 103 8.57 -6.94 21.31
CA PHE A 103 8.63 -7.50 19.96
C PHE A 103 7.52 -8.50 19.69
N ALA A 104 7.11 -9.31 20.68
CA ALA A 104 5.97 -10.22 20.53
C ALA A 104 4.65 -9.46 20.29
N LEU A 105 4.43 -8.35 21.01
CA LEU A 105 3.25 -7.51 20.83
C LEU A 105 3.27 -6.78 19.48
N VAL A 106 4.42 -6.18 19.12
CA VAL A 106 4.63 -5.56 17.80
C VAL A 106 4.40 -6.56 16.67
N PHE A 107 4.90 -7.79 16.82
CA PHE A 107 4.67 -8.86 15.86
C PHE A 107 3.17 -9.15 15.74
N GLY A 108 2.44 -9.33 16.84
CA GLY A 108 0.99 -9.56 16.84
C GLY A 108 0.19 -8.45 16.16
N MET A 109 0.50 -7.19 16.46
CA MET A 109 -0.12 -6.03 15.79
C MET A 109 0.11 -6.05 14.28
N SER A 110 1.38 -6.18 13.89
CA SER A 110 1.80 -6.09 12.48
C SER A 110 1.34 -7.31 11.68
N PHE A 111 1.14 -8.45 12.34
CA PHE A 111 0.61 -9.66 11.72
C PHE A 111 -0.84 -9.46 11.30
N LEU A 112 -1.64 -8.81 12.13
CA LEU A 112 -3.03 -8.51 11.79
C LEU A 112 -3.14 -7.45 10.68
N ASP A 113 -2.12 -6.61 10.54
CA ASP A 113 -2.09 -5.54 9.54
C ASP A 113 -1.80 -6.02 8.11
N GLY A 114 -1.04 -7.10 7.95
CA GLY A 114 -0.47 -7.48 6.64
C GLY A 114 -1.49 -7.76 5.53
N TRP A 115 -2.74 -8.13 5.87
CA TRP A 115 -3.83 -8.27 4.90
C TRP A 115 -4.82 -7.10 4.86
N THR A 116 -4.63 -6.05 5.67
CA THR A 116 -5.51 -4.88 5.70
C THR A 116 -5.51 -4.16 4.35
N THR A 117 -4.35 -3.96 3.72
CA THR A 117 -4.24 -3.31 2.41
C THR A 117 -4.96 -4.06 1.27
N PRO A 118 -4.75 -5.37 1.04
CA PRO A 118 -5.49 -6.09 0.01
C PRO A 118 -6.99 -6.16 0.30
N VAL A 119 -7.40 -6.30 1.58
CA VAL A 119 -8.81 -6.26 1.99
C VAL A 119 -9.44 -4.89 1.69
N ARG A 120 -8.77 -3.79 2.08
CA ARG A 120 -9.19 -2.41 1.77
C ARG A 120 -9.39 -2.22 0.28
N ASN A 121 -8.38 -2.57 -0.51
CA ASN A 121 -8.40 -2.37 -1.97
C ASN A 121 -9.46 -3.25 -2.66
N ALA A 122 -9.83 -4.40 -2.09
CA ALA A 122 -10.92 -5.22 -2.60
C ALA A 122 -12.31 -4.75 -2.14
N LEU A 123 -12.42 -4.10 -0.97
CA LEU A 123 -13.67 -3.51 -0.49
C LEU A 123 -14.07 -2.27 -1.29
N VAL A 124 -13.12 -1.43 -1.68
CA VAL A 124 -13.40 -0.18 -2.43
C VAL A 124 -14.40 -0.39 -3.58
N PRO A 125 -14.20 -1.32 -4.53
CA PRO A 125 -15.14 -1.50 -5.63
C PRO A 125 -16.52 -2.02 -5.22
N ARG A 126 -16.65 -2.65 -4.06
CA ARG A 126 -17.94 -3.09 -3.52
C ARG A 126 -18.74 -1.95 -2.87
N LEU A 127 -18.03 -0.89 -2.44
CA LEU A 127 -18.61 0.24 -1.70
C LEU A 127 -18.90 1.47 -2.58
N VAL A 128 -18.45 1.47 -3.84
CA VAL A 128 -18.64 2.61 -4.74
C VAL A 128 -19.09 2.14 -6.12
N GLU A 129 -19.66 3.04 -6.90
CA GLU A 129 -20.04 2.77 -8.29
C GLU A 129 -18.80 2.70 -9.18
N LYS A 130 -18.87 1.96 -10.30
CA LYS A 130 -17.73 1.77 -11.22
C LYS A 130 -17.12 3.09 -11.73
N ASN A 131 -17.96 4.08 -12.03
CA ASN A 131 -17.56 5.44 -12.44
C ASN A 131 -16.96 6.27 -11.30
N TRP A 132 -17.08 5.82 -10.05
CA TRP A 132 -16.53 6.50 -8.88
C TRP A 132 -15.25 5.83 -8.37
N LEU A 133 -14.84 4.67 -8.94
CA LEU A 133 -13.65 3.92 -8.54
C LEU A 133 -12.36 4.74 -8.60
N MET A 134 -12.12 5.43 -9.73
CA MET A 134 -10.91 6.23 -9.90
C MET A 134 -10.87 7.38 -8.89
N ARG A 135 -12.03 7.98 -8.59
CA ARG A 135 -12.15 9.03 -7.57
C ARG A 135 -11.90 8.49 -6.17
N ALA A 136 -12.45 7.33 -5.84
CA ALA A 136 -12.22 6.64 -4.57
C ALA A 136 -10.73 6.35 -4.35
N ASN A 137 -10.07 5.76 -5.35
CA ASN A 137 -8.65 5.45 -5.30
C ASN A 137 -7.80 6.73 -5.21
N GLY A 138 -8.17 7.79 -5.92
CA GLY A 138 -7.51 9.10 -5.81
C GLY A 138 -7.61 9.69 -4.41
N LEU A 139 -8.79 9.66 -3.77
CA LEU A 139 -8.97 10.13 -2.39
C LEU A 139 -8.18 9.31 -1.37
N ILE A 140 -8.16 7.98 -1.52
CA ILE A 140 -7.33 7.10 -0.71
C ILE A 140 -5.86 7.46 -0.87
N SER A 141 -5.41 7.69 -2.11
CA SER A 141 -4.02 8.06 -2.38
C SER A 141 -3.64 9.39 -1.75
N VAL A 142 -4.48 10.43 -1.88
CA VAL A 142 -4.26 11.73 -1.21
C VAL A 142 -4.07 11.55 0.28
N SER A 143 -4.93 10.75 0.94
CA SER A 143 -4.82 10.50 2.37
C SER A 143 -3.58 9.69 2.73
N ASP A 144 -3.28 8.60 2.01
CA ASP A 144 -2.09 7.78 2.24
C ASP A 144 -0.82 8.64 2.12
N GLN A 145 -0.72 9.49 1.09
CA GLN A 145 0.44 10.38 0.89
C GLN A 145 0.50 11.53 1.89
N THR A 146 -0.65 12.08 2.30
CA THR A 146 -0.69 13.10 3.36
C THR A 146 -0.22 12.52 4.69
N VAL A 147 -0.66 11.30 5.01
CA VAL A 147 -0.24 10.59 6.23
C VAL A 147 1.25 10.26 6.18
N GLN A 148 1.79 9.85 5.03
CA GLN A 148 3.23 9.63 4.88
C GLN A 148 4.04 10.92 5.01
N PHE A 149 3.58 12.00 4.35
CA PHE A 149 4.22 13.31 4.41
C PHE A 149 4.24 13.89 5.83
N ALA A 150 3.04 14.03 6.41
CA ALA A 150 2.88 14.62 7.73
C ALA A 150 3.40 13.69 8.81
N GLY A 151 3.19 12.37 8.65
CA GLY A 151 3.46 11.37 9.67
C GLY A 151 4.88 11.41 10.19
N TRP A 152 5.90 11.32 9.34
CA TRP A 152 7.29 11.26 9.81
C TRP A 152 7.75 12.59 10.45
N GLY A 153 7.39 13.73 9.87
CA GLY A 153 7.75 15.04 10.41
C GLY A 153 6.99 15.37 11.70
N VAL A 154 5.66 15.25 11.67
CA VAL A 154 4.77 15.56 12.80
C VAL A 154 5.00 14.59 13.95
N SER A 155 5.25 13.30 13.68
CA SER A 155 5.56 12.31 14.71
C SER A 155 6.85 12.65 15.46
N GLY A 156 7.93 12.99 14.75
CA GLY A 156 9.19 13.40 15.40
C GLY A 156 9.04 14.63 16.28
N VAL A 157 8.32 15.66 15.78
CA VAL A 157 8.01 16.87 16.54
C VAL A 157 7.16 16.55 17.77
N LEU A 158 6.10 15.74 17.62
CA LEU A 158 5.26 15.29 18.74
C LEU A 158 6.07 14.58 19.81
N VAL A 159 6.95 13.65 19.43
CA VAL A 159 7.79 12.94 20.39
C VAL A 159 8.77 13.88 21.08
N ALA A 160 9.38 14.82 20.36
CA ALA A 160 10.35 15.77 20.90
C ALA A 160 9.73 16.74 21.93
N PHE A 161 8.52 17.25 21.67
CA PHE A 161 7.89 18.26 22.53
C PHE A 161 6.91 17.69 23.55
N ALA A 162 6.12 16.67 23.19
CA ALA A 162 5.09 16.08 24.04
C ALA A 162 5.55 14.75 24.69
N GLY A 163 6.69 14.20 24.27
CA GLY A 163 7.22 12.93 24.75
C GLY A 163 6.60 11.72 24.04
N ALA A 164 7.33 10.60 24.07
CA ALA A 164 6.87 9.34 23.51
C ALA A 164 5.58 8.79 24.16
N PRO A 165 5.37 8.87 25.50
CA PRO A 165 4.12 8.40 26.11
C PRO A 165 2.86 9.13 25.59
N THR A 166 2.91 10.46 25.47
CA THR A 166 1.80 11.26 24.93
C THR A 166 1.54 10.93 23.47
N THR A 167 2.60 10.73 22.69
CA THR A 167 2.51 10.35 21.27
C THR A 167 1.85 8.98 21.11
N MET A 168 2.21 8.00 21.96
CA MET A 168 1.54 6.70 22.01
C MET A 168 0.06 6.82 22.41
N MET A 169 -0.29 7.71 23.34
CA MET A 169 -1.70 7.93 23.70
C MET A 169 -2.51 8.44 22.50
N ILE A 170 -1.97 9.38 21.72
CA ILE A 170 -2.61 9.87 20.49
C ILE A 170 -2.78 8.73 19.48
N ALA A 171 -1.74 7.90 19.28
CA ALA A 171 -1.83 6.72 18.42
C ALA A 171 -2.94 5.75 18.89
N GLY A 172 -3.08 5.53 20.20
CA GLY A 172 -4.15 4.71 20.77
C GLY A 172 -5.55 5.25 20.50
N ILE A 173 -5.75 6.56 20.62
CA ILE A 173 -7.01 7.23 20.28
C ILE A 173 -7.34 7.03 18.80
N LEU A 174 -6.34 7.15 17.92
CA LEU A 174 -6.52 6.93 16.49
C LEU A 174 -6.85 5.46 16.15
N TYR A 175 -6.20 4.48 16.79
CA TYR A 175 -6.57 3.08 16.62
C TYR A 175 -7.99 2.78 17.11
N ALA A 176 -8.39 3.33 18.27
CA ALA A 176 -9.75 3.17 18.78
C ALA A 176 -10.79 3.79 17.82
N ALA A 177 -10.51 4.98 17.30
CA ALA A 177 -11.36 5.63 16.31
C ALA A 177 -11.42 4.82 15.00
N ALA A 178 -10.28 4.32 14.51
CA ALA A 178 -10.21 3.48 13.32
C ALA A 178 -11.09 2.23 13.45
N MET A 179 -10.99 1.53 14.59
CA MET A 179 -11.82 0.37 14.93
C MET A 179 -13.32 0.73 14.95
N LEU A 180 -13.68 1.86 15.57
CA LEU A 180 -15.07 2.34 15.62
C LEU A 180 -15.62 2.60 14.22
N PHE A 181 -14.90 3.33 13.37
CA PHE A 181 -15.33 3.57 11.99
C PHE A 181 -15.42 2.28 11.18
N THR A 182 -14.52 1.33 11.39
CA THR A 182 -14.59 0.01 10.73
C THR A 182 -15.83 -0.78 11.14
N SER A 183 -16.29 -0.65 12.38
CA SER A 183 -17.52 -1.32 12.84
C SER A 183 -18.77 -0.84 12.09
N TRP A 184 -18.74 0.36 11.52
CA TRP A 184 -19.84 0.92 10.71
C TRP A 184 -19.75 0.60 9.22
N ILE A 185 -18.68 -0.08 8.78
CA ILE A 185 -18.56 -0.52 7.38
C ILE A 185 -19.57 -1.63 7.14
N ARG A 186 -20.62 -1.29 6.39
CA ARG A 186 -21.60 -2.24 5.91
C ARG A 186 -21.37 -2.48 4.43
N GLU A 187 -21.02 -3.71 4.11
CA GLU A 187 -21.07 -4.19 2.73
C GLU A 187 -22.54 -4.27 2.30
N PRO A 188 -22.92 -3.66 1.17
CA PRO A 188 -24.27 -3.83 0.64
C PRO A 188 -24.52 -5.32 0.48
N GLN A 189 -25.47 -5.87 1.24
CA GLN A 189 -25.88 -7.27 1.07
C GLN A 189 -26.19 -7.45 -0.41
N ARG A 190 -25.55 -8.46 -1.01
CA ARG A 190 -26.09 -9.07 -2.22
C ARG A 190 -27.53 -9.41 -1.87
N ARG A 191 -28.49 -8.65 -2.42
CA ARG A 191 -29.84 -9.18 -2.61
C ARG A 191 -29.59 -10.38 -3.53
N GLU A 192 -29.37 -11.54 -2.93
CA GLU A 192 -29.76 -12.80 -3.55
C GLU A 192 -31.22 -12.58 -3.90
N ALA A 193 -31.48 -12.33 -5.18
CA ALA A 193 -32.83 -12.25 -5.68
C ALA A 193 -33.45 -13.63 -5.47
N GLY A 194 -34.05 -13.88 -4.31
CA GLY A 194 -34.91 -15.04 -4.03
C GLY A 194 -34.32 -16.44 -4.31
N ILE A 195 -33.01 -16.60 -4.47
CA ILE A 195 -32.37 -17.90 -4.65
C ILE A 195 -31.77 -18.28 -3.32
N GLU A 196 -32.45 -19.16 -2.58
CA GLU A 196 -31.84 -19.85 -1.45
C GLU A 196 -30.51 -20.47 -1.91
N PRO A 197 -29.42 -20.37 -1.13
CA PRO A 197 -28.16 -20.97 -1.50
C PRO A 197 -28.39 -22.47 -1.75
N PRO A 198 -27.98 -23.01 -2.90
CA PRO A 198 -28.26 -24.40 -3.20
C PRO A 198 -27.59 -25.26 -2.13
N VAL A 199 -28.36 -26.20 -1.61
CA VAL A 199 -28.01 -26.99 -0.43
C VAL A 199 -27.66 -28.39 -0.91
N ASP A 200 -26.59 -28.98 -0.37
CA ASP A 200 -26.30 -30.39 -0.61
C ASP A 200 -27.44 -31.29 -0.06
N PRO A 201 -27.52 -32.57 -0.46
CA PRO A 201 -28.56 -33.50 0.02
C PRO A 201 -28.67 -33.65 1.55
N VAL A 202 -27.67 -33.16 2.28
CA VAL A 202 -27.53 -33.24 3.75
C VAL A 202 -27.86 -31.90 4.45
N GLY A 203 -28.32 -30.87 3.73
CA GLY A 203 -28.70 -29.60 4.34
C GLY A 203 -27.56 -28.61 4.55
N THR A 204 -26.35 -28.89 4.05
CA THR A 204 -25.21 -27.98 4.07
C THR A 204 -25.25 -27.00 2.89
N PRO A 205 -25.13 -25.68 3.11
CA PRO A 205 -25.00 -24.71 2.02
C PRO A 205 -23.79 -25.07 1.14
N LEU A 206 -23.97 -25.23 -0.17
CA LEU A 206 -22.89 -25.61 -1.10
C LEU A 206 -21.70 -24.64 -1.06
N ALA A 207 -21.93 -23.38 -0.68
CA ALA A 207 -20.88 -22.38 -0.49
C ALA A 207 -19.95 -22.70 0.71
N GLU A 208 -20.48 -23.31 1.77
CA GLU A 208 -19.69 -23.77 2.94
C GLU A 208 -18.97 -25.10 2.63
N ALA A 209 -19.58 -25.97 1.83
CA ALA A 209 -18.95 -27.19 1.33
C ALA A 209 -17.80 -26.89 0.34
N ALA A 210 -17.96 -25.92 -0.57
CA ALA A 210 -16.92 -25.50 -1.52
C ALA A 210 -15.76 -24.73 -0.84
N ALA A 211 -16.04 -23.93 0.20
CA ALA A 211 -15.01 -23.26 0.98
C ALA A 211 -14.16 -24.23 1.84
N SER A 212 -14.66 -25.44 2.10
CA SER A 212 -14.00 -26.48 2.88
C SER A 212 -13.35 -27.60 2.04
N SER A 213 -13.76 -27.79 0.79
CA SER A 213 -13.32 -28.92 -0.06
C SER A 213 -11.99 -28.72 -0.81
N GLY A 214 -11.55 -27.48 -1.05
CA GLY A 214 -10.26 -27.21 -1.71
C GLY A 214 -9.07 -27.35 -0.76
N SER A 215 -8.00 -27.99 -1.23
CA SER A 215 -6.75 -28.14 -0.46
C SER A 215 -6.21 -26.76 -0.05
N ARG A 216 -5.65 -26.63 1.16
CA ARG A 216 -5.04 -25.36 1.63
C ARG A 216 -4.01 -24.82 0.63
N ARG A 217 -3.31 -25.72 -0.07
CA ARG A 217 -2.37 -25.39 -1.14
C ARG A 217 -3.06 -24.75 -2.35
N GLU A 218 -4.23 -25.25 -2.74
CA GLU A 218 -4.98 -24.69 -3.86
C GLU A 218 -5.51 -23.30 -3.55
N ALA A 219 -5.97 -23.08 -2.31
CA ALA A 219 -6.41 -21.77 -1.85
C ALA A 219 -5.28 -20.73 -1.87
N LEU A 220 -4.06 -21.12 -1.50
CA LEU A 220 -2.88 -20.26 -1.61
C LEU A 220 -2.56 -19.94 -3.08
N LEU A 221 -2.71 -20.93 -3.98
CA LEU A 221 -2.31 -20.78 -5.38
C LEU A 221 -3.35 -20.11 -6.30
N GLU A 222 -4.58 -19.95 -5.82
CA GLU A 222 -5.72 -19.50 -6.62
C GLU A 222 -5.51 -18.10 -7.23
N GLY A 223 -4.99 -17.16 -6.45
CA GLY A 223 -4.72 -15.79 -6.91
C GLY A 223 -3.72 -15.74 -8.08
N TRP A 224 -2.64 -16.53 -8.02
CA TRP A 224 -1.67 -16.61 -9.13
C TRP A 224 -2.24 -17.29 -10.36
N LYS A 225 -3.08 -18.33 -10.19
CA LYS A 225 -3.81 -18.94 -11.32
C LYS A 225 -4.70 -17.91 -12.01
N LEU A 226 -5.45 -17.11 -11.25
CA LEU A 226 -6.31 -16.05 -11.79
C LEU A 226 -5.51 -15.00 -12.55
N ILE A 227 -4.38 -14.55 -12.00
CA ILE A 227 -3.47 -13.62 -12.71
C ILE A 227 -2.98 -14.24 -14.01
N TRP A 228 -2.57 -15.52 -14.00
CA TRP A 228 -2.00 -16.20 -15.17
C TRP A 228 -3.00 -16.34 -16.34
N HIS A 229 -4.25 -16.67 -16.04
CA HIS A 229 -5.29 -16.90 -17.05
C HIS A 229 -5.89 -15.59 -17.59
N SER A 230 -5.88 -14.50 -16.81
CA SER A 230 -6.37 -13.20 -17.27
C SER A 230 -5.28 -12.40 -17.96
N ARG A 231 -5.42 -12.19 -19.29
CA ARG A 231 -4.45 -11.40 -20.08
C ARG A 231 -4.25 -9.98 -19.53
N ARG A 232 -5.30 -9.36 -18.98
CA ARG A 232 -5.26 -8.02 -18.38
C ARG A 232 -4.50 -8.02 -17.06
N LEU A 233 -4.86 -8.93 -16.15
CA LEU A 233 -4.19 -9.00 -14.84
C LEU A 233 -2.72 -9.38 -15.00
N ARG A 234 -2.40 -10.35 -15.87
CA ARG A 234 -1.01 -10.71 -16.18
C ARG A 234 -0.20 -9.52 -16.69
N ALA A 235 -0.78 -8.74 -17.61
CA ALA A 235 -0.13 -7.54 -18.14
C ALA A 235 0.12 -6.49 -17.05
N LEU A 236 -0.88 -6.18 -16.23
CA LEU A 236 -0.76 -5.18 -15.15
C LEU A 236 0.26 -5.62 -14.10
N THR A 237 0.22 -6.89 -13.69
CA THR A 237 1.20 -7.46 -12.75
C THR A 237 2.62 -7.44 -13.32
N LEU A 238 2.79 -7.70 -14.62
CA LEU A 238 4.10 -7.61 -15.27
C LEU A 238 4.62 -6.17 -15.32
N ILE A 239 3.75 -5.21 -15.65
CA ILE A 239 4.10 -3.78 -15.64
C ILE A 239 4.53 -3.37 -14.21
N ASP A 240 3.75 -3.72 -13.18
CA ASP A 240 4.12 -3.48 -11.77
C ASP A 240 5.46 -4.14 -11.39
N SER A 241 5.67 -5.37 -11.83
CA SER A 241 6.88 -6.13 -11.53
C SER A 241 8.13 -5.46 -12.10
N ILE A 242 8.08 -5.01 -13.36
CA ILE A 242 9.21 -4.33 -14.01
C ILE A 242 9.43 -2.94 -13.42
N ASP A 243 8.36 -2.18 -13.18
CA ASP A 243 8.45 -0.84 -12.56
C ASP A 243 9.06 -0.94 -11.15
N MET A 244 8.70 -1.98 -10.38
CA MET A 244 9.23 -2.23 -9.03
C MET A 244 10.74 -2.55 -9.01
N LEU A 245 11.29 -3.15 -10.08
CA LEU A 245 12.74 -3.36 -10.22
C LEU A 245 13.51 -2.03 -10.30
N GLY A 246 12.87 -0.93 -10.73
CA GLY A 246 13.44 0.41 -10.69
C GLY A 246 13.05 1.18 -9.42
N GLY A 247 11.84 0.94 -8.91
CA GLY A 247 11.25 1.70 -7.81
C GLY A 247 12.01 1.64 -6.48
N SER A 248 12.80 0.60 -6.22
CA SER A 248 13.60 0.50 -4.99
C SER A 248 14.69 1.56 -4.87
N VAL A 249 15.02 2.30 -5.93
CA VAL A 249 15.98 3.42 -5.89
C VAL A 249 15.55 4.55 -4.96
N TRP A 250 14.24 4.65 -4.64
CA TRP A 250 13.71 5.68 -3.75
C TRP A 250 13.78 5.31 -2.26
N VAL A 251 14.34 4.13 -1.93
CA VAL A 251 14.64 3.78 -0.55
C VAL A 251 15.64 4.78 0.04
N GLY A 252 15.45 5.13 1.32
CA GLY A 252 16.14 6.25 1.95
C GLY A 252 17.65 6.28 1.78
N ALA A 253 18.33 5.12 1.85
CA ALA A 253 19.76 5.01 1.67
C ALA A 253 20.25 5.48 0.28
N PHE A 254 19.55 5.12 -0.79
CA PHE A 254 19.92 5.52 -2.15
C PHE A 254 19.65 7.00 -2.40
N THR A 255 18.51 7.50 -1.91
CA THR A 255 18.19 8.94 -2.00
C THR A 255 19.21 9.77 -1.22
N LEU A 256 19.64 9.31 -0.04
CA LEU A 256 20.68 9.97 0.75
C LEU A 256 22.02 9.98 0.01
N LEU A 257 22.42 8.83 -0.55
CA LEU A 257 23.63 8.71 -1.34
C LEU A 257 23.60 9.64 -2.56
N PHE A 258 22.45 9.76 -3.23
CA PHE A 258 22.30 10.69 -4.36
C PHE A 258 22.49 12.14 -3.95
N VAL A 259 21.91 12.54 -2.82
CA VAL A 259 22.04 13.89 -2.28
C VAL A 259 23.51 14.20 -1.95
N GLN A 260 24.23 13.25 -1.34
CA GLN A 260 25.62 13.44 -0.95
C GLN A 260 26.58 13.41 -2.15
N GLU A 261 26.45 12.43 -3.05
CA GLU A 261 27.40 12.24 -4.15
C GLU A 261 27.07 13.07 -5.40
N ALA A 262 25.79 13.16 -5.78
CA ALA A 262 25.37 13.83 -7.03
C ALA A 262 25.06 15.33 -6.84
N LEU A 263 24.46 15.69 -5.69
CA LEU A 263 24.10 17.09 -5.39
C LEU A 263 25.13 17.81 -4.48
N GLY A 264 26.04 17.06 -3.84
CA GLY A 264 27.05 17.62 -2.94
C GLY A 264 26.45 18.31 -1.71
N GLN A 265 25.30 17.83 -1.24
CA GLN A 265 24.55 18.43 -0.13
C GLN A 265 24.55 17.57 1.13
N GLY A 266 24.20 18.18 2.27
CA GLY A 266 24.05 17.50 3.55
C GLY A 266 22.79 16.63 3.65
N GLU A 267 22.69 15.87 4.74
CA GLU A 267 21.61 14.90 4.99
C GLU A 267 20.23 15.57 5.09
N GLU A 268 20.16 16.86 5.43
CA GLU A 268 18.92 17.63 5.48
C GLU A 268 18.19 17.66 4.13
N TRP A 269 18.93 17.61 3.02
CA TRP A 269 18.37 17.61 1.67
C TRP A 269 17.65 16.31 1.34
N TRP A 270 18.02 15.19 1.96
CA TRP A 270 17.25 13.96 1.87
C TRP A 270 15.83 14.16 2.43
N GLY A 271 15.69 14.90 3.52
CA GLY A 271 14.40 15.31 4.08
C GLY A 271 13.60 16.18 3.11
N PHE A 272 14.25 17.18 2.49
CA PHE A 272 13.60 18.07 1.51
C PHE A 272 13.15 17.34 0.25
N ILE A 273 13.93 16.40 -0.27
CA ILE A 273 13.56 15.57 -1.42
C ILE A 273 12.31 14.75 -1.13
N ASN A 274 12.26 14.07 0.02
CA ASN A 274 11.08 13.29 0.41
C ASN A 274 9.85 14.19 0.61
N ALA A 275 10.03 15.34 1.29
CA ALA A 275 8.96 16.31 1.50
C ALA A 275 8.37 16.82 0.17
N ALA A 276 9.24 17.20 -0.78
CA ALA A 276 8.82 17.65 -2.10
C ALA A 276 8.12 16.54 -2.91
N TYR A 277 8.64 15.31 -2.88
CA TYR A 277 8.00 14.16 -3.52
C TYR A 277 6.58 13.90 -3.00
N PHE A 278 6.41 13.82 -1.67
CA PHE A 278 5.08 13.57 -1.10
C PHE A 278 4.13 14.74 -1.30
N ALA A 279 4.60 16.00 -1.24
CA ALA A 279 3.79 17.16 -1.60
C ALA A 279 3.30 17.05 -3.06
N GLY A 280 4.19 16.65 -3.96
CA GLY A 280 3.88 16.35 -5.35
C GLY A 280 2.83 15.25 -5.49
N ALA A 281 2.97 14.16 -4.73
CA ALA A 281 2.04 13.05 -4.74
C ALA A 281 0.65 13.47 -4.21
N VAL A 282 0.58 14.27 -3.13
CA VAL A 282 -0.69 14.83 -2.67
C VAL A 282 -1.35 15.68 -3.76
N LEU A 283 -0.60 16.57 -4.42
CA LEU A 283 -1.08 17.35 -5.56
C LEU A 283 -1.55 16.43 -6.70
N GLY A 284 -0.81 15.37 -6.98
CA GLY A 284 -1.14 14.35 -7.97
C GLY A 284 -2.48 13.68 -7.74
N GLY A 285 -2.71 13.17 -6.53
CA GLY A 285 -3.98 12.56 -6.14
C GLY A 285 -5.15 13.55 -6.25
N LEU A 286 -4.94 14.81 -5.84
CA LEU A 286 -5.94 15.87 -5.97
C LEU A 286 -6.26 16.18 -7.44
N LEU A 287 -5.24 16.24 -8.31
CA LEU A 287 -5.40 16.43 -9.76
C LEU A 287 -6.17 15.26 -10.38
N VAL A 288 -5.88 14.03 -9.98
CA VAL A 288 -6.62 12.83 -10.42
C VAL A 288 -8.09 12.93 -10.02
N VAL A 289 -8.40 13.35 -8.80
CA VAL A 289 -9.78 13.54 -8.33
C VAL A 289 -10.48 14.67 -9.08
N ALA A 290 -9.80 15.79 -9.33
CA ALA A 290 -10.35 16.94 -10.04
C ALA A 290 -10.63 16.65 -11.52
N LEU A 291 -9.74 15.88 -12.18
CA LEU A 291 -9.81 15.58 -13.60
C LEU A 291 -10.42 14.21 -13.91
N VAL A 292 -11.03 13.55 -12.91
CA VAL A 292 -11.49 12.16 -13.02
C VAL A 292 -12.36 11.90 -14.24
N LYS A 293 -13.24 12.86 -14.60
CA LYS A 293 -14.13 12.73 -15.77
C LYS A 293 -13.36 12.53 -17.07
N ARG A 294 -12.24 13.23 -17.26
CA ARG A 294 -11.41 13.11 -18.47
C ARG A 294 -10.49 11.89 -18.42
N LEU A 295 -9.97 11.59 -17.23
CA LEU A 295 -8.97 10.55 -17.04
C LEU A 295 -9.57 9.14 -17.06
N GLN A 296 -10.79 8.96 -16.53
CA GLN A 296 -11.45 7.66 -16.47
C GLN A 296 -11.82 7.12 -17.86
N ASP A 297 -12.22 8.00 -18.79
CA ASP A 297 -12.62 7.63 -20.15
C ASP A 297 -11.44 7.08 -20.97
N ARG A 298 -10.21 7.41 -20.53
CA ARG A 298 -8.96 6.99 -21.16
C ARG A 298 -8.02 6.37 -20.14
N LEU A 299 -8.56 5.61 -19.18
CA LEU A 299 -7.83 5.11 -18.00
C LEU A 299 -6.49 4.44 -18.32
N PHE A 300 -6.45 3.58 -19.34
CA PHE A 300 -5.22 2.92 -19.77
C PHE A 300 -4.18 3.90 -20.34
N LEU A 301 -4.62 4.89 -21.13
CA LEU A 301 -3.74 5.93 -21.64
C LEU A 301 -3.23 6.82 -20.50
N SER A 302 -4.11 7.19 -19.55
CA SER A 302 -3.75 7.94 -18.34
C SER A 302 -2.64 7.23 -17.56
N MET A 303 -2.74 5.90 -17.41
CA MET A 303 -1.68 5.08 -16.82
C MET A 303 -0.35 5.21 -17.58
N LEU A 304 -0.37 5.05 -18.91
CA LEU A 304 0.84 5.16 -19.73
C LEU A 304 1.48 6.55 -19.70
N VAL A 305 0.67 7.62 -19.68
CA VAL A 305 1.14 9.00 -19.51
C VAL A 305 1.80 9.16 -18.14
N GLY A 306 1.20 8.61 -17.08
CA GLY A 306 1.79 8.58 -15.74
C GLY A 306 3.16 7.90 -15.73
N ILE A 307 3.26 6.69 -16.29
CA ILE A 307 4.53 5.92 -16.31
C ILE A 307 5.61 6.67 -17.10
N SER A 308 5.28 7.14 -18.30
CA SER A 308 6.27 7.82 -19.17
C SER A 308 6.74 9.16 -18.59
N GLY A 309 5.84 9.96 -18.02
CA GLY A 309 6.21 11.21 -17.35
C GLY A 309 7.08 10.98 -16.11
N TYR A 310 6.71 9.99 -15.28
CA TYR A 310 7.52 9.59 -14.12
C TYR A 310 8.92 9.11 -14.55
N ALA A 311 9.01 8.28 -15.59
CA ALA A 311 10.27 7.78 -16.11
C ALA A 311 11.16 8.90 -16.66
N ALA A 312 10.60 9.80 -17.46
CA ALA A 312 11.34 10.93 -18.04
C ALA A 312 11.89 11.86 -16.95
N LEU A 313 11.07 12.18 -15.94
CA LEU A 313 11.51 12.99 -14.81
C LEU A 313 12.57 12.27 -13.98
N THR A 314 12.48 10.95 -13.80
CA THR A 314 13.47 10.17 -13.03
C THR A 314 14.83 10.21 -13.71
N ILE A 315 14.87 10.10 -15.04
CA ILE A 315 16.10 10.24 -15.82
C ILE A 315 16.64 11.67 -15.73
N LEU A 316 15.77 12.68 -15.84
CA LEU A 316 16.19 14.09 -15.72
C LEU A 316 16.74 14.40 -14.32
N TYR A 317 16.11 13.86 -13.28
CA TYR A 317 16.59 13.96 -11.90
C TYR A 317 17.97 13.33 -11.74
N ALA A 318 18.22 12.17 -12.34
CA ALA A 318 19.51 11.49 -12.27
C ALA A 318 20.68 12.38 -12.73
N TYR A 319 20.47 13.17 -13.78
CA TYR A 319 21.49 14.07 -14.34
C TYR A 319 21.49 15.47 -13.73
N THR A 320 20.61 15.75 -12.78
CA THR A 320 20.53 17.06 -12.15
C THR A 320 21.62 17.20 -11.09
N THR A 321 22.43 18.25 -11.20
CA THR A 321 23.42 18.64 -10.19
C THR A 321 22.98 19.84 -9.36
N LEU A 322 21.89 20.51 -9.75
CA LEU A 322 21.34 21.68 -9.06
C LEU A 322 20.32 21.23 -8.00
N PRO A 323 20.58 21.43 -6.69
CA PRO A 323 19.70 20.94 -5.63
C PRO A 323 18.26 21.48 -5.72
N ALA A 324 18.09 22.75 -6.05
CA ALA A 324 16.76 23.35 -6.24
C ALA A 324 15.99 22.73 -7.42
N ALA A 325 16.67 22.37 -8.51
CA ALA A 325 16.05 21.69 -9.63
C ALA A 325 15.63 20.26 -9.23
N ALA A 326 16.43 19.57 -8.41
CA ALA A 326 16.10 18.25 -7.90
C ALA A 326 14.77 18.26 -7.12
N LEU A 327 14.56 19.27 -6.26
CA LEU A 327 13.29 19.46 -5.53
C LEU A 327 12.10 19.67 -6.47
N VAL A 328 12.25 20.52 -7.48
CA VAL A 328 11.20 20.79 -8.46
C VAL A 328 10.86 19.52 -9.25
N LEU A 329 11.87 18.74 -9.64
CA LEU A 329 11.68 17.50 -10.39
C LEU A 329 10.90 16.47 -9.57
N VAL A 330 11.28 16.21 -8.32
CA VAL A 330 10.56 15.24 -7.48
C VAL A 330 9.15 15.72 -7.11
N LEU A 331 8.94 17.04 -6.98
CA LEU A 331 7.61 17.62 -6.82
C LEU A 331 6.74 17.34 -8.06
N ILE A 332 7.28 17.48 -9.27
CA ILE A 332 6.56 17.22 -10.52
C ILE A 332 6.43 15.71 -10.82
N MET A 333 7.33 14.86 -10.31
CA MET A 333 7.20 13.41 -10.41
C MET A 333 5.93 12.90 -9.72
N GLY A 334 5.59 13.48 -8.55
CA GLY A 334 4.45 13.05 -7.74
C GLY A 334 3.15 12.93 -8.54
N PRO A 335 2.71 13.96 -9.29
CA PRO A 335 1.53 13.86 -10.15
C PRO A 335 1.54 12.72 -11.17
N PHE A 336 2.68 12.44 -11.80
CA PHE A 336 2.79 11.35 -12.76
C PHE A 336 2.78 9.97 -12.09
N ALA A 337 3.48 9.85 -10.95
CA ALA A 337 3.48 8.64 -10.13
C ALA A 337 2.07 8.28 -9.67
N GLU A 338 1.33 9.27 -9.16
CA GLU A 338 -0.05 9.09 -8.69
C GLU A 338 -1.04 8.78 -9.80
N LEU A 339 -0.90 9.46 -10.94
CA LEU A 339 -1.72 9.16 -12.12
C LEU A 339 -1.53 7.70 -12.56
N SER A 340 -0.29 7.24 -12.63
CA SER A 340 0.05 5.83 -12.94
C SER A 340 -0.55 4.88 -11.91
N MET A 341 -0.30 5.12 -10.61
CA MET A 341 -0.69 4.25 -9.51
C MET A 341 -2.22 4.12 -9.41
N VAL A 342 -2.95 5.24 -9.41
CA VAL A 342 -4.41 5.25 -9.28
C VAL A 342 -5.06 4.61 -10.51
N ALA A 343 -4.56 4.90 -11.72
CA ALA A 343 -5.07 4.29 -12.94
C ALA A 343 -4.86 2.78 -12.96
N ARG A 344 -3.66 2.31 -12.59
CA ARG A 344 -3.31 0.89 -12.55
C ARG A 344 -4.12 0.13 -11.51
N ARG A 345 -4.26 0.67 -10.29
CA ARG A 345 -5.12 0.09 -9.24
C ARG A 345 -6.56 -0.04 -9.70
N THR A 346 -7.09 0.99 -10.36
CA THR A 346 -8.45 0.97 -10.91
C THR A 346 -8.61 -0.06 -12.02
N LEU A 347 -7.62 -0.20 -12.92
CA LEU A 347 -7.62 -1.22 -13.97
C LEU A 347 -7.60 -2.65 -13.42
N ILE A 348 -6.84 -2.90 -12.35
CA ILE A 348 -6.80 -4.20 -11.67
C ILE A 348 -8.17 -4.50 -11.05
N GLN A 349 -8.74 -3.56 -10.30
CA GLN A 349 -10.08 -3.68 -9.71
C GLN A 349 -11.17 -3.92 -10.76
N GLN A 350 -11.01 -3.37 -11.98
CA GLN A 350 -11.94 -3.58 -13.09
C GLN A 350 -11.71 -4.87 -13.88
N SER A 351 -10.59 -5.58 -13.64
CA SER A 351 -10.15 -6.75 -14.40
C SER A 351 -10.36 -8.09 -13.68
N ALA A 352 -10.83 -8.06 -12.43
CA ALA A 352 -11.21 -9.23 -11.65
C ALA A 352 -12.68 -9.13 -11.22
N SER A 353 -13.31 -10.28 -10.95
CA SER A 353 -14.62 -10.31 -10.29
C SER A 353 -14.47 -9.81 -8.84
N GLU A 354 -15.56 -9.31 -8.25
CA GLU A 354 -15.50 -8.82 -6.86
C GLU A 354 -15.04 -9.91 -5.88
N ASP A 355 -15.38 -11.18 -6.14
CA ASP A 355 -15.05 -12.33 -5.28
C ASP A 355 -13.61 -12.83 -5.45
N ASP A 356 -13.06 -12.70 -6.66
CA ASP A 356 -11.68 -13.10 -6.96
C ASP A 356 -10.66 -12.00 -6.64
N LEU A 357 -11.09 -10.74 -6.64
CA LEU A 357 -10.24 -9.58 -6.48
C LEU A 357 -9.35 -9.61 -5.21
N PRO A 358 -9.83 -9.98 -4.01
CA PRO A 358 -8.95 -10.09 -2.83
C PRO A 358 -7.81 -11.09 -3.03
N LYS A 359 -8.09 -12.21 -3.72
CA LYS A 359 -7.10 -13.28 -3.99
C LYS A 359 -6.06 -12.78 -4.99
N VAL A 360 -6.50 -12.10 -6.03
CA VAL A 360 -5.63 -11.46 -7.04
C VAL A 360 -4.72 -10.42 -6.39
N LEU A 361 -5.27 -9.52 -5.59
CA LEU A 361 -4.50 -8.46 -4.92
C LEU A 361 -3.49 -9.01 -3.92
N SER A 362 -3.86 -10.07 -3.17
CA SER A 362 -2.94 -10.77 -2.26
C SER A 362 -1.79 -11.42 -3.02
N ALA A 363 -2.09 -12.20 -4.07
CA ALA A 363 -1.09 -12.85 -4.91
C ALA A 363 -0.15 -11.84 -5.60
N GLN A 364 -0.70 -10.71 -6.06
CA GLN A 364 0.08 -9.61 -6.63
C GLN A 364 1.00 -8.98 -5.58
N ALA A 365 0.49 -8.67 -4.39
CA ALA A 365 1.29 -8.09 -3.31
C ALA A 365 2.48 -8.99 -2.92
N THR A 366 2.28 -10.31 -2.84
CA THR A 366 3.38 -11.25 -2.59
C THR A 366 4.47 -11.17 -3.68
N VAL A 367 4.07 -11.17 -4.96
CA VAL A 367 5.02 -11.07 -6.08
C VAL A 367 5.80 -9.76 -6.01
N LEU A 368 5.11 -8.64 -5.80
CA LEU A 368 5.74 -7.32 -5.75
C LEU A 368 6.67 -7.16 -4.55
N ASN A 369 6.32 -7.69 -3.39
CA ASN A 369 7.19 -7.65 -2.21
C ASN A 369 8.47 -8.48 -2.43
N VAL A 370 8.37 -9.66 -3.03
CA VAL A 370 9.54 -10.49 -3.35
C VAL A 370 10.45 -9.77 -4.34
N ILE A 371 9.87 -9.17 -5.39
CA ILE A 371 10.63 -8.39 -6.38
C ILE A 371 11.29 -7.18 -5.73
N PHE A 372 10.57 -6.43 -4.89
CA PHE A 372 11.12 -5.28 -4.18
C PHE A 372 12.32 -5.67 -3.31
N CYS A 373 12.21 -6.74 -2.52
CA CYS A 373 13.31 -7.23 -1.69
C CYS A 373 14.52 -7.67 -2.54
N ALA A 374 14.28 -8.42 -3.62
CA ALA A 374 15.36 -8.84 -4.53
C ALA A 374 16.00 -7.64 -5.23
N SER A 375 15.19 -6.67 -5.66
CA SER A 375 15.64 -5.43 -6.30
C SER A 375 16.47 -4.58 -5.36
N LEU A 376 16.05 -4.41 -4.11
CA LEU A 376 16.78 -3.66 -3.09
C LEU A 376 18.20 -4.21 -2.88
N LEU A 377 18.34 -5.53 -2.74
CA LEU A 377 19.64 -6.20 -2.60
C LEU A 377 20.47 -6.10 -3.88
N GLY A 378 19.85 -6.28 -5.06
CA GLY A 378 20.52 -6.17 -6.35
C GLY A 378 21.01 -4.75 -6.64
N MET A 379 20.21 -3.74 -6.30
CA MET A 379 20.52 -2.33 -6.49
C MET A 379 21.68 -1.86 -5.62
N ALA A 380 21.82 -2.36 -4.38
CA ALA A 380 22.96 -2.02 -3.54
C ALA A 380 24.29 -2.35 -4.24
N LYS A 381 24.41 -3.59 -4.74
CA LYS A 381 25.57 -4.02 -5.53
C LYS A 381 25.71 -3.26 -6.85
N LEU A 382 24.59 -2.96 -7.51
CA LEU A 382 24.59 -2.21 -8.76
C LEU A 382 25.11 -0.79 -8.54
N ALA A 383 24.64 -0.11 -7.49
CA ALA A 383 25.07 1.24 -7.09
C ALA A 383 26.58 1.34 -6.90
N GLU A 384 27.20 0.37 -6.21
CA GLU A 384 28.65 0.31 -6.02
C GLU A 384 29.42 0.18 -7.36
N SER A 385 28.81 -0.48 -8.35
CA SER A 385 29.46 -0.75 -9.65
C SER A 385 29.27 0.34 -10.70
N ILE A 386 28.08 0.97 -10.76
CA ILE A 386 27.75 1.97 -11.79
C ILE A 386 27.61 3.38 -11.23
N GLY A 387 27.65 3.56 -9.90
CA GLY A 387 27.43 4.82 -9.21
C GLY A 387 25.95 5.17 -9.08
N ILE A 388 25.63 6.08 -8.14
CA ILE A 388 24.24 6.42 -7.80
C ILE A 388 23.49 7.11 -8.94
N VAL A 389 24.15 7.96 -9.73
CA VAL A 389 23.54 8.64 -10.89
C VAL A 389 23.03 7.62 -11.91
N ASN A 390 23.87 6.66 -12.31
CA ASN A 390 23.46 5.63 -13.29
C ASN A 390 22.41 4.67 -12.71
N LEU A 391 22.35 4.51 -11.39
CA LEU A 391 21.29 3.75 -10.73
C LEU A 391 19.91 4.40 -10.92
N TYR A 392 19.80 5.73 -10.81
CA TYR A 392 18.56 6.44 -11.12
C TYR A 392 18.21 6.40 -12.62
N VAL A 393 19.21 6.42 -13.51
CA VAL A 393 18.99 6.20 -14.95
C VAL A 393 18.43 4.79 -15.20
N TYR A 394 19.00 3.77 -14.54
CA TYR A 394 18.49 2.40 -14.58
C TYR A 394 17.02 2.35 -14.11
N ALA A 395 16.69 3.02 -13.01
CA ALA A 395 15.32 3.06 -12.49
C ALA A 395 14.34 3.67 -13.50
N GLY A 396 14.68 4.83 -14.09
CA GLY A 396 13.88 5.43 -15.15
C GLY A 396 13.77 4.53 -16.39
N GLY A 397 14.83 3.81 -16.74
CA GLY A 397 14.84 2.81 -17.79
C GLY A 397 13.88 1.65 -17.54
N MET A 398 13.81 1.13 -16.30
CA MET A 398 12.84 0.09 -15.92
C MET A 398 11.40 0.60 -16.09
N SER A 399 11.09 1.82 -15.68
CA SER A 399 9.78 2.42 -15.91
C SER A 399 9.48 2.62 -17.42
N LEU A 400 10.47 2.95 -18.25
CA LEU A 400 10.28 2.98 -19.72
C LEU A 400 10.01 1.58 -20.31
N ILE A 401 10.64 0.53 -19.79
CA ILE A 401 10.33 -0.85 -20.20
C ILE A 401 8.91 -1.21 -19.78
N ALA A 402 8.50 -0.84 -18.56
CA ALA A 402 7.12 -1.02 -18.09
C ALA A 402 6.11 -0.29 -19.01
N PHE A 403 6.44 0.94 -19.45
CA PHE A 403 5.68 1.66 -20.46
C PHE A 403 5.63 0.91 -21.81
N ALA A 404 6.75 0.41 -22.31
CA ALA A 404 6.82 -0.32 -23.58
C ALA A 404 5.98 -1.61 -23.54
N ILE A 405 6.04 -2.36 -22.44
CA ILE A 405 5.17 -3.52 -22.20
C ILE A 405 3.71 -3.10 -22.23
N GLY A 406 3.35 -2.03 -21.52
CA GLY A 406 2.01 -1.45 -21.53
C GLY A 406 1.54 -1.05 -22.95
N ALA A 407 2.39 -0.38 -23.72
CA ALA A 407 2.10 0.00 -25.09
C ALA A 407 1.87 -1.23 -26.00
N ALA A 408 2.68 -2.28 -25.85
CA ALA A 408 2.56 -3.52 -26.61
C ALA A 408 1.26 -4.28 -26.31
N VAL A 409 0.79 -4.25 -25.05
CA VAL A 409 -0.42 -4.98 -24.62
C VAL A 409 -1.71 -4.15 -24.67
N ARG A 410 -1.67 -2.94 -25.25
CA ARG A 410 -2.82 -2.01 -25.33
C ARG A 410 -4.10 -2.65 -25.87
N GLY A 411 -3.98 -3.61 -26.80
CA GLY A 411 -5.10 -4.30 -27.42
C GLY A 411 -5.96 -5.12 -26.44
N HIS A 412 -5.41 -5.52 -25.29
CA HIS A 412 -6.18 -6.21 -24.25
C HIS A 412 -7.20 -5.29 -23.54
N PHE A 413 -7.01 -3.97 -23.60
CA PHE A 413 -7.80 -2.99 -22.87
C PHE A 413 -8.79 -2.20 -23.74
N SER A 414 -8.66 -2.27 -25.07
CA SER A 414 -9.58 -1.61 -26.02
C SER A 414 -10.91 -2.33 -26.23
N ALA A 415 -10.97 -3.65 -26.01
CA ALA A 415 -12.12 -4.49 -26.35
C ALA A 415 -13.41 -4.21 -25.55
N ARG A 416 -13.33 -3.47 -24.42
CA ARG A 416 -14.50 -3.23 -23.56
C ARG A 416 -15.45 -2.15 -24.11
N ARG A 417 -14.98 -1.26 -24.98
CA ARG A 417 -15.81 -0.21 -25.58
C ARG A 417 -16.83 -0.79 -26.56
N THR A 418 -16.43 -1.82 -27.32
CA THR A 418 -17.26 -2.41 -28.38
C THR A 418 -18.42 -3.26 -27.87
N GLU A 419 -18.34 -3.76 -26.63
CA GLU A 419 -19.42 -4.54 -26.00
C GLU A 419 -20.47 -3.63 -25.36
N GLU A 420 -20.04 -2.56 -24.66
CA GLU A 420 -20.97 -1.58 -24.08
C GLU A 420 -21.69 -0.75 -25.15
N GLU A 421 -21.03 -0.41 -26.27
CA GLU A 421 -21.65 0.25 -27.45
C GLU A 421 -22.58 -0.68 -28.26
N ARG A 422 -22.51 -2.00 -28.08
CA ARG A 422 -23.45 -2.96 -28.71
C ARG A 422 -24.70 -3.23 -27.88
N THR A 423 -24.70 -2.83 -26.61
CA THR A 423 -25.81 -3.04 -25.66
C THR A 423 -26.54 -1.75 -25.28
N ALA A 424 -26.12 -0.61 -25.84
CA ALA A 424 -26.80 0.68 -25.77
C ALA A 424 -27.36 1.02 -27.15
#